data_AF-A0A7K3B4I6-F1
#
_entry.id   AF-A0A7K3B4I6-F1
#
_cell.length_a   1.000
_cell.length_b   1.000
_cell.length_c   1.000
_cell.angle_alpha   90.00
_cell.angle_beta   90.00
_cell.angle_gamma   90.00
#
_symmetry.space_group_name_H-M   'P 1'
#
loop_
_entity.id
_entity.type
_entity.pdbx_description
1 polymer ?
#
loop_
_entity_poly.entity_id
_entity_poly.type
_entity_poly.pdbx_seq_one_letter_code
_entity_poly.pdbx_strand_id
1 'polypeptide(L)'
;MSKIKKALRGLVAPLAAVGLVAGLSVAAAEPASASTIRDGWVQLCPWGNYKVHLEYAGEDNTFRQLGPVLNPGADCWWGPIPSGSKPGLIAVVGHYNTSSGTFNVIGPSREYLWFYNGKDGVGIAAEGTTANHGLSSYYYTY
;
A
#
# COMPACT_ATOMS: atom_id res chain seq x y z
N MET A 1 -2.14 27.52 -64.05
CA MET A 1 -2.46 28.85 -63.50
C MET A 1 -3.98 29.02 -63.41
N SER A 2 -4.47 29.56 -62.28
CA SER A 2 -5.86 30.00 -61.96
C SER A 2 -6.94 28.90 -61.88
N LYS A 3 -7.55 28.56 -60.72
CA LYS A 3 -8.34 29.25 -59.66
C LYS A 3 -9.86 29.20 -59.90
N ILE A 4 -10.61 29.02 -58.79
CA ILE A 4 -12.07 29.22 -58.53
C ILE A 4 -12.84 27.89 -58.42
N LYS A 5 -13.19 27.35 -57.24
CA LYS A 5 -14.12 27.73 -56.13
C LYS A 5 -15.58 27.25 -56.29
N LYS A 6 -16.02 26.50 -55.26
CA LYS A 6 -17.39 26.32 -54.66
C LYS A 6 -18.42 25.40 -55.35
N ALA A 7 -18.80 24.32 -54.65
CA ALA A 7 -20.11 24.10 -53.97
C ALA A 7 -20.22 22.63 -53.51
N LEU A 8 -20.09 22.30 -52.21
CA LEU A 8 -21.18 22.09 -51.24
C LEU A 8 -22.31 21.16 -51.70
N ARG A 9 -22.34 19.93 -51.16
CA ARG A 9 -23.45 19.34 -50.37
C ARG A 9 -23.25 17.84 -50.17
N GLY A 10 -23.22 17.40 -48.91
CA GLY A 10 -23.17 15.99 -48.55
C GLY A 10 -23.00 15.83 -47.05
N LEU A 11 -24.03 16.21 -46.30
CA LEU A 11 -24.22 15.92 -44.87
C LEU A 11 -24.14 14.40 -44.64
N VAL A 12 -23.15 13.93 -43.89
CA VAL A 12 -23.30 12.79 -42.97
C VAL A 12 -22.38 13.05 -41.77
N ALA A 13 -22.97 13.50 -40.68
CA ALA A 13 -22.33 13.39 -39.38
C ALA A 13 -22.40 11.93 -38.94
N PRO A 14 -21.32 11.41 -38.36
CA PRO A 14 -21.50 10.73 -37.09
C PRO A 14 -20.52 11.28 -36.05
N LEU A 15 -21.06 11.54 -34.85
CA LEU A 15 -20.32 11.75 -33.63
C LEU A 15 -19.29 10.63 -33.47
N ALA A 16 -18.00 10.94 -33.65
CA ALA A 16 -16.94 10.10 -33.12
C ALA A 16 -16.80 10.46 -31.64
N ALA A 17 -17.34 9.58 -30.80
CA ALA A 17 -17.27 9.64 -29.36
C ALA A 17 -15.82 9.88 -28.90
N VAL A 18 -15.63 10.88 -28.04
CA VAL A 18 -14.39 11.07 -27.28
C VAL A 18 -14.31 9.89 -26.30
N GLY A 19 -13.62 8.83 -26.71
CA GLY A 19 -13.22 7.74 -25.85
C GLY A 19 -12.09 8.20 -24.93
N LEU A 20 -12.44 8.98 -23.90
CA LEU A 20 -11.58 9.19 -22.74
C LEU A 20 -11.57 7.89 -21.95
N VAL A 21 -10.80 6.90 -22.40
CA VAL A 21 -10.30 5.87 -21.51
C VAL A 21 -9.19 6.53 -20.71
N ALA A 22 -9.61 7.31 -19.71
CA ALA A 22 -8.76 7.63 -18.59
C ALA A 22 -8.52 6.29 -17.86
N GLY A 23 -7.53 5.54 -18.34
CA GLY A 23 -6.90 4.53 -17.52
C GLY A 23 -6.46 5.25 -16.27
N LEU A 24 -7.13 4.96 -15.15
CA LEU A 24 -6.63 5.26 -13.83
C LEU A 24 -5.29 4.53 -13.74
N SER A 25 -4.23 5.21 -14.13
CA SER A 25 -2.89 4.88 -13.72
C SER A 25 -2.93 4.99 -12.21
N VAL A 26 -3.19 3.87 -11.55
CA VAL A 26 -2.90 3.74 -10.12
C VAL A 26 -1.39 3.85 -10.09
N ALA A 27 -0.89 5.08 -9.89
CA ALA A 27 0.52 5.30 -9.65
C ALA A 27 0.80 4.46 -8.41
N ALA A 28 1.46 3.31 -8.60
CA ALA A 28 1.98 2.55 -7.49
C ALA A 28 2.91 3.51 -6.76
N ALA A 29 2.56 3.90 -5.55
CA ALA A 29 3.44 4.69 -4.71
C ALA A 29 4.72 3.87 -4.54
N GLU A 30 5.78 4.28 -5.23
CA GLU A 30 7.08 3.63 -5.11
C GLU A 30 7.54 3.65 -3.64
N PRO A 31 8.24 2.60 -3.16
CA PRO A 31 8.62 2.51 -1.77
C PRO A 31 9.65 3.60 -1.50
N ALA A 32 9.45 4.40 -0.45
CA ALA A 32 10.45 5.38 -0.06
C ALA A 32 11.60 4.64 0.63
N SER A 33 12.78 4.46 0.01
CA SER A 33 13.89 3.68 0.61
C SER A 33 14.14 3.98 2.11
N ALA A 34 14.49 2.97 2.95
CA ALA A 34 14.72 3.11 4.41
C ALA A 34 15.50 4.35 4.80
N SER A 35 16.49 4.75 3.98
CA SER A 35 17.34 5.91 4.23
C SER A 35 16.59 7.24 4.35
N THR A 36 15.32 7.30 3.96
CA THR A 36 14.44 8.47 4.10
C THR A 36 13.56 8.42 5.35
N ILE A 37 13.58 7.30 6.06
CA ILE A 37 12.76 7.06 7.24
C ILE A 37 13.51 7.49 8.49
N ARG A 38 12.86 8.35 9.28
CA ARG A 38 13.43 8.89 10.50
C ARG A 38 13.70 7.77 11.49
N ASP A 39 14.81 7.86 12.21
CA ASP A 39 15.12 6.97 13.33
C ASP A 39 13.94 6.87 14.31
N GLY A 40 13.60 5.65 14.72
CA GLY A 40 12.46 5.38 15.59
C GLY A 40 11.09 5.42 14.90
N TRP A 41 11.04 5.60 13.58
CA TRP A 41 9.79 5.64 12.81
C TRP A 41 9.64 4.41 11.91
N VAL A 42 8.38 4.09 11.64
CA VAL A 42 8.00 3.08 10.66
C VAL A 42 7.14 3.70 9.58
N GLN A 43 7.30 3.20 8.36
CA GLN A 43 6.41 3.44 7.24
C GLN A 43 5.67 2.14 6.89
N LEU A 44 4.35 2.22 6.66
CA LEU A 44 3.53 1.13 6.11
C LEU A 44 2.95 1.53 4.76
N CYS A 45 3.21 0.74 3.72
CA CYS A 45 2.66 0.90 2.39
C CYS A 45 1.68 -0.24 2.02
N PRO A 46 0.42 0.07 1.66
CA PRO A 46 -0.62 -0.91 1.36
C PRO A 46 -0.64 -1.29 -0.14
N TRP A 47 0.31 -2.10 -0.58
CA TRP A 47 0.47 -2.48 -1.99
C TRP A 47 -0.32 -3.72 -2.43
N GLY A 48 -0.76 -4.53 -1.47
CA GLY A 48 -1.67 -5.64 -1.70
C GLY A 48 -3.08 -5.17 -2.05
N ASN A 49 -3.96 -6.13 -2.33
CA ASN A 49 -5.37 -5.87 -2.62
C ASN A 49 -6.28 -5.88 -1.38
N TYR A 50 -5.72 -5.75 -0.18
CA TYR A 50 -6.41 -5.86 1.09
C TYR A 50 -6.05 -4.72 2.04
N LYS A 51 -6.91 -4.44 3.03
CA LYS A 51 -6.62 -3.40 4.01
C LYS A 51 -5.55 -3.90 4.98
N VAL A 52 -4.66 -3.02 5.42
CA VAL A 52 -3.55 -3.39 6.30
C VAL A 52 -3.34 -2.37 7.40
N HIS A 53 -2.85 -2.82 8.55
CA HIS A 53 -2.32 -1.97 9.61
C HIS A 53 -1.10 -2.63 10.25
N LEU A 54 -0.40 -1.86 11.08
CA LEU A 54 0.67 -2.37 11.94
C LEU A 54 0.15 -2.57 13.35
N GLU A 55 0.69 -3.57 14.03
CA GLU A 55 0.62 -3.67 15.48
C GLU A 55 2.02 -3.71 16.07
N TYR A 56 2.16 -3.13 17.25
CA TYR A 56 3.39 -3.10 18.02
C TYR A 56 3.17 -3.71 19.40
N ALA A 57 4.09 -4.59 19.82
CA ALA A 57 4.18 -5.08 21.19
C ALA A 57 5.51 -4.67 21.82
N GLY A 58 5.42 -3.92 22.93
CA GLY A 58 6.58 -3.47 23.70
C GLY A 58 6.96 -4.43 24.82
N GLU A 59 7.50 -3.90 25.91
CA GLU A 59 7.98 -4.68 27.06
C GLU A 59 6.87 -5.51 27.74
N ASP A 60 5.61 -5.05 27.66
CA ASP A 60 4.44 -5.75 28.20
C ASP A 60 3.92 -6.88 27.29
N ASN A 61 4.57 -7.11 26.14
CA ASN A 61 4.18 -8.05 25.09
C ASN A 61 2.70 -7.92 24.63
N THR A 62 2.08 -6.76 24.89
CA THR A 62 0.69 -6.52 24.49
C THR A 62 0.68 -5.83 23.14
N PHE A 63 0.11 -6.49 22.14
CA PHE A 63 -0.05 -5.89 20.81
C PHE A 63 -1.05 -4.75 20.83
N ARG A 64 -0.65 -3.63 20.24
CA ARG A 64 -1.46 -2.43 20.09
C ARG A 64 -1.36 -1.98 18.64
N GLN A 65 -2.51 -1.67 18.04
CA GLN A 65 -2.53 -1.10 16.70
C GLN A 65 -1.72 0.20 16.66
N LEU A 66 -0.85 0.26 15.67
CA LEU A 66 0.00 1.38 15.36
C LEU A 66 -0.53 2.05 14.08
N GLY A 67 -0.99 3.30 14.23
CA GLY A 67 -1.53 4.06 13.11
C GLY A 67 -2.92 3.59 12.64
N PRO A 68 -3.41 4.13 11.52
CA PRO A 68 -4.72 3.79 10.95
C PRO A 68 -4.69 2.47 10.18
N VAL A 69 -5.88 1.94 9.91
CA VAL A 69 -6.06 0.90 8.89
C VAL A 69 -6.04 1.54 7.52
N LEU A 70 -5.11 1.10 6.67
CA LEU A 70 -4.92 1.60 5.31
C LEU A 70 -5.73 0.79 4.32
N ASN A 71 -6.40 1.47 3.39
CA ASN A 71 -7.05 0.82 2.26
C ASN A 71 -6.02 0.47 1.17
N PRO A 72 -6.30 -0.53 0.31
CA PRO A 72 -5.49 -0.82 -0.87
C PRO A 72 -5.27 0.44 -1.72
N GLY A 73 -4.03 0.69 -2.11
CA GLY A 73 -3.67 1.85 -2.95
C GLY A 73 -3.74 3.21 -2.26
N ALA A 74 -3.94 3.26 -0.94
CA ALA A 74 -3.75 4.50 -0.18
C ALA A 74 -2.26 4.89 -0.11
N ASP A 75 -2.01 6.17 0.15
CA ASP A 75 -0.65 6.64 0.47
C ASP A 75 -0.09 5.89 1.68
N CYS A 76 1.24 5.71 1.68
CA CYS A 76 1.90 5.08 2.80
C CYS A 76 1.72 5.91 4.08
N TRP A 77 1.45 5.24 5.20
CA TRP A 77 1.41 5.86 6.50
C TRP A 77 2.78 5.84 7.16
N TRP A 78 3.07 6.85 7.97
CA TRP A 78 4.31 6.99 8.70
C TRP A 78 4.01 7.41 10.14
N GLY A 79 4.73 6.85 11.10
CA GLY A 79 4.62 7.30 12.48
C GLY A 79 5.73 6.78 13.39
N PRO A 80 5.89 7.42 14.56
CA PRO A 80 6.85 6.99 15.55
C PRO A 80 6.40 5.69 16.22
N ILE A 81 7.36 4.85 16.59
CA ILE A 81 7.13 3.69 17.45
C ILE A 81 6.94 4.17 18.91
N PRO A 82 5.85 3.79 19.61
CA PRO A 82 5.52 4.32 20.93
C PRO A 82 6.56 4.06 22.02
N SER A 83 7.38 3.03 21.87
CA SER A 83 8.44 2.67 22.83
C SER A 83 9.69 3.55 22.72
N GLY A 84 9.74 4.47 21.75
CA GLY A 84 10.93 5.25 21.44
C GLY A 84 12.06 4.36 20.92
N SER A 85 13.25 4.47 21.51
CA SER A 85 14.45 3.71 21.11
C SER A 85 14.52 2.27 21.63
N LYS A 86 13.45 1.75 22.23
CA LYS A 86 13.42 0.41 22.82
C LYS A 86 12.96 -0.62 21.78
N PRO A 87 13.56 -1.82 21.77
CA PRO A 87 13.14 -2.88 20.88
C PRO A 87 11.72 -3.37 21.19
N GLY A 88 11.09 -3.98 20.19
CA GLY A 88 9.78 -4.62 20.33
C GLY A 88 9.41 -5.45 19.12
N LEU A 89 8.24 -6.05 19.16
CA LEU A 89 7.73 -6.87 18.05
C LEU A 89 6.77 -6.06 17.20
N ILE A 90 6.90 -6.18 15.89
CA ILE A 90 5.99 -5.63 14.90
C ILE A 90 5.24 -6.79 14.24
N ALA A 91 3.94 -6.63 14.10
CA ALA A 91 3.09 -7.49 13.27
C ALA A 91 2.48 -6.66 12.15
N VAL A 92 2.45 -7.22 10.94
CA VAL A 92 1.71 -6.65 9.81
C VAL A 92 0.39 -7.40 9.72
N VAL A 93 -0.73 -6.71 9.88
CA VAL A 93 -2.05 -7.33 10.00
C VAL A 93 -2.93 -6.92 8.83
N GLY A 94 -3.31 -7.91 8.02
CA GLY A 94 -4.22 -7.79 6.90
C GLY A 94 -5.67 -8.03 7.32
N HIS A 95 -6.60 -7.44 6.58
CA HIS A 95 -8.05 -7.63 6.75
C HIS A 95 -8.60 -8.44 5.57
N TYR A 96 -9.44 -9.43 5.82
CA TYR A 96 -10.07 -10.20 4.75
C TYR A 96 -11.03 -9.30 3.94
N ASN A 97 -11.03 -9.45 2.61
CA ASN A 97 -11.95 -8.70 1.75
C ASN A 97 -13.40 -9.24 1.82
N THR A 98 -13.58 -10.46 2.33
CA THR A 98 -14.86 -11.19 2.33
C THR A 98 -15.48 -11.34 3.72
N SER A 99 -14.80 -10.91 4.77
CA SER A 99 -15.27 -11.01 6.16
C SER A 99 -14.71 -9.87 7.01
N SER A 100 -15.19 -9.73 8.24
CA SER A 100 -14.64 -8.79 9.21
C SER A 100 -13.38 -9.29 9.93
N GLY A 101 -12.85 -10.45 9.53
CA GLY A 101 -11.68 -11.05 10.18
C GLY A 101 -10.35 -10.44 9.71
N THR A 102 -9.31 -10.68 10.50
CA THR A 102 -7.93 -10.32 10.18
C THR A 102 -7.04 -11.55 10.01
N PHE A 103 -5.86 -11.35 9.45
CA PHE A 103 -4.81 -12.35 9.33
C PHE A 103 -3.44 -11.69 9.45
N ASN A 104 -2.45 -12.47 9.90
CA ASN A 104 -1.07 -12.00 9.93
C ASN A 104 -0.46 -12.15 8.53
N VAL A 105 0.15 -11.08 8.04
CA VAL A 105 0.88 -11.06 6.77
C VAL A 105 2.26 -11.67 7.00
N ILE A 106 2.69 -12.57 6.12
CA ILE A 106 3.93 -13.34 6.30
C ILE A 106 5.15 -12.48 5.94
N GLY A 107 6.11 -12.39 6.84
CA GLY A 107 7.38 -11.70 6.61
C GLY A 107 8.37 -12.51 5.76
N PRO A 108 9.51 -11.90 5.38
CA PRO A 108 10.49 -12.51 4.47
C PRO A 108 11.11 -13.81 5.03
N SER A 109 11.21 -13.93 6.36
CA SER A 109 11.71 -15.14 7.04
C SER A 109 10.63 -16.21 7.26
N ARG A 110 9.45 -16.08 6.64
CA ARG A 110 8.25 -16.88 6.93
C ARG A 110 7.72 -16.74 8.36
N GLU A 111 8.11 -15.66 9.02
CA GLU A 111 7.66 -15.30 10.36
C GLU A 111 6.58 -14.22 10.26
N TYR A 112 5.56 -14.32 11.10
CA TYR A 112 4.47 -13.33 11.18
C TYR A 112 4.85 -12.09 11.98
N LEU A 113 5.89 -12.20 12.80
CA LEU A 113 6.37 -11.18 13.70
C LEU A 113 7.81 -10.84 13.31
N TRP A 114 8.15 -9.56 13.42
CA TRP A 114 9.51 -9.10 13.21
C TRP A 114 10.00 -8.34 14.45
N PHE A 115 11.25 -8.60 14.84
CA PHE A 115 11.88 -7.88 15.94
C PHE A 115 12.45 -6.56 15.43
N TYR A 116 11.81 -5.46 15.84
CA TYR A 116 12.28 -4.11 15.59
C TYR A 116 13.27 -3.69 16.67
N ASN A 117 14.41 -3.10 16.28
CA ASN A 117 15.47 -2.75 17.21
C ASN A 117 15.21 -1.47 18.03
N GLY A 118 14.14 -0.73 17.71
CA GLY A 118 13.78 0.53 18.35
C GLY A 118 14.45 1.77 17.75
N LYS A 119 15.53 1.63 16.98
CA LYS A 119 16.45 2.74 16.66
C LYS A 119 16.35 3.19 15.22
N ASP A 120 16.38 2.27 14.26
CA ASP A 120 16.53 2.63 12.86
C ASP A 120 15.16 2.91 12.22
N GLY A 121 15.08 3.83 11.27
CA GLY A 121 13.87 3.96 10.44
C GLY A 121 13.64 2.70 9.60
N VAL A 122 12.39 2.24 9.50
CA VAL A 122 12.05 1.05 8.68
C VAL A 122 10.83 1.24 7.80
N GLY A 123 10.94 0.82 6.54
CA GLY A 123 9.85 0.81 5.59
C GLY A 123 9.27 -0.59 5.46
N ILE A 124 7.94 -0.70 5.40
CA ILE A 124 7.23 -1.96 5.25
C ILE A 124 6.28 -1.85 4.06
N ALA A 125 6.47 -2.70 3.06
CA ALA A 125 5.50 -2.88 1.98
C ALA A 125 4.74 -4.19 2.20
N ALA A 126 3.42 -4.10 2.32
CA ALA A 126 2.54 -5.25 2.42
C ALA A 126 1.90 -5.53 1.05
N GLU A 127 2.15 -6.71 0.50
CA GLU A 127 1.78 -7.12 -0.85
C GLU A 127 0.89 -8.38 -0.87
N GLY A 128 0.35 -8.67 -2.04
CA GLY A 128 -0.38 -9.91 -2.31
C GLY A 128 -1.88 -9.78 -2.06
N THR A 129 -2.51 -10.90 -1.68
CA THR A 129 -3.97 -11.01 -1.62
C THR A 129 -4.47 -11.79 -0.42
N THR A 130 -5.77 -11.66 -0.14
CA THR A 130 -6.44 -12.45 0.91
C THR A 130 -6.73 -13.90 0.50
N ALA A 131 -6.30 -14.34 -0.69
CA ALA A 131 -6.50 -15.72 -1.15
C ALA A 131 -5.81 -16.73 -0.22
N ASN A 132 -6.27 -17.97 -0.24
CA ASN A 132 -5.76 -19.06 0.61
C ASN A 132 -5.71 -18.67 2.10
N HIS A 133 -6.76 -18.01 2.62
CA HIS A 133 -6.80 -17.54 4.01
C HIS A 133 -5.63 -16.61 4.37
N GLY A 134 -5.24 -15.71 3.45
CA GLY A 134 -4.14 -14.77 3.66
C GLY A 134 -2.75 -15.36 3.43
N LEU A 135 -2.61 -16.65 3.14
CA LEU A 135 -1.30 -17.28 2.84
C LEU A 135 -0.68 -16.77 1.54
N SER A 136 -1.47 -16.14 0.66
CA SER A 136 -1.00 -15.45 -0.54
C SER A 136 -0.67 -13.97 -0.30
N SER A 137 -0.36 -13.60 0.95
CA SER A 137 0.09 -12.26 1.34
C SER A 137 1.47 -12.31 1.96
N TYR A 138 2.26 -11.28 1.74
CA TYR A 138 3.58 -11.15 2.34
C TYR A 138 3.96 -9.69 2.53
N TYR A 139 4.91 -9.44 3.42
CA TYR A 139 5.55 -8.14 3.52
C TYR A 139 7.05 -8.27 3.39
N TYR A 140 7.70 -7.17 3.01
CA TYR A 140 9.14 -7.03 3.11
C TYR A 140 9.49 -5.68 3.72
N THR A 141 10.66 -5.64 4.34
CA THR A 141 11.23 -4.41 4.90
C THR A 141 12.24 -3.81 3.93
N TYR A 142 12.28 -2.50 3.81
CA TYR A 142 13.22 -1.77 2.95
C TYR A 142 13.69 -0.49 3.61
#